data_AF-A0A7X9FXK7-F1
#
_entry.id   AF-A0A7X9FXK7-F1
#
_cell.length_a   1.000
_cell.length_b   1.000
_cell.length_c   1.000
_cell.angle_alpha   90.00
_cell.angle_beta   90.00
_cell.angle_gamma   90.00
#
_symmetry.space_group_name_H-M   'P 1'
#
loop_
_entity.id
_entity.type
_entity.pdbx_description
1 polymer ?
#
loop_
_entity_poly.entity_id
_entity_poly.type
_entity_poly.pdbx_seq_one_letter_code
_entity_poly.pdbx_strand_id
1 'polypeptide(L)'
;MKGQALVRPGKTNFWLQLLIICFCLSLGFIFFNPALAGAQTSETQKSKPQLSLEKIMAGQEFYGIPPSSPTWAVDGKTLYFQWKKPGEKSSEIYAVSLKNPVPVKIRREQVLDNPPDGGQVGGGRFRGRGGFGFGRFGSQWSWDKNHQRLLITQNGEIFLYRLADKKIQQLVAGTERTSGASFTFDEKGVYFLAKENLYLLSLADGTLKQLTSFTREKPPAPRTPGEVEKWYEDQQRELFKEVFRVGFEGGEQLRRG
;
A
#
# COMPACT_ATOMS: atom_id res chain seq x y z
N MET A 1 -102.77 -7.25 -22.01
CA MET A 1 -101.40 -7.72 -22.33
C MET A 1 -100.72 -6.61 -23.14
N LYS A 2 -99.95 -5.74 -22.47
CA LYS A 2 -98.48 -5.59 -22.53
C LYS A 2 -97.92 -5.22 -23.92
N GLY A 3 -97.30 -4.03 -24.02
CA GLY A 3 -96.19 -3.75 -24.94
C GLY A 3 -96.27 -2.43 -25.73
N GLN A 4 -95.65 -1.35 -25.24
CA GLN A 4 -95.47 -0.06 -25.90
C GLN A 4 -94.15 0.00 -26.73
N ALA A 5 -94.25 0.67 -27.88
CA ALA A 5 -93.35 1.60 -28.60
C ALA A 5 -91.80 1.58 -28.56
N LEU A 6 -91.24 2.21 -29.62
CA LEU A 6 -89.91 2.87 -29.82
C LEU A 6 -88.82 1.93 -30.41
N VAL A 7 -87.99 2.22 -31.44
CA VAL A 7 -87.21 3.43 -31.84
C VAL A 7 -86.70 3.37 -33.31
N ARG A 8 -86.82 4.52 -34.00
CA ARG A 8 -86.03 5.28 -35.02
C ARG A 8 -84.89 4.67 -35.90
N PRO A 9 -84.70 5.20 -37.13
CA PRO A 9 -83.50 4.99 -37.97
C PRO A 9 -82.48 6.14 -37.96
N GLY A 10 -81.20 5.78 -38.18
CA GLY A 10 -80.21 6.49 -39.02
C GLY A 10 -79.42 7.68 -38.45
N LYS A 11 -78.08 7.66 -38.60
CA LYS A 11 -77.30 8.66 -39.38
C LYS A 11 -75.78 8.43 -39.32
N THR A 12 -75.18 8.81 -40.43
CA THR A 12 -73.84 8.59 -40.97
C THR A 12 -72.76 9.58 -40.50
N ASN A 13 -71.53 9.05 -40.39
CA ASN A 13 -70.22 9.64 -40.78
C ASN A 13 -69.66 10.85 -40.00
N PHE A 14 -69.18 10.56 -38.78
CA PHE A 14 -68.39 11.41 -37.88
C PHE A 14 -66.99 11.81 -38.39
N TRP A 15 -66.41 11.05 -39.32
CA TRP A 15 -65.00 11.19 -39.72
C TRP A 15 -64.72 12.26 -40.79
N LEU A 16 -65.75 12.79 -41.46
CA LEU A 16 -65.57 13.80 -42.52
C LEU A 16 -65.61 15.26 -42.00
N GLN A 17 -66.12 15.49 -40.79
CA GLN A 17 -66.16 16.83 -40.17
C GLN A 17 -64.89 17.20 -39.40
N LEU A 18 -64.07 16.22 -38.97
CA LEU A 18 -62.89 16.49 -38.15
C LEU A 18 -61.68 17.00 -38.95
N LEU A 19 -61.61 16.74 -40.26
CA LEU A 19 -60.45 17.11 -41.09
C LEU A 19 -60.50 18.54 -41.65
N ILE A 20 -61.64 19.23 -41.59
CA ILE A 20 -61.82 20.58 -42.17
C ILE A 20 -61.64 21.70 -41.13
N ILE A 21 -61.61 21.39 -39.83
CA ILE A 21 -61.53 22.39 -38.76
C ILE A 21 -60.09 22.78 -38.39
N CYS A 22 -59.07 21.99 -38.77
CA CYS A 22 -57.67 22.26 -38.39
C CYS A 22 -56.85 23.07 -39.40
N PHE A 23 -57.38 23.46 -40.57
CA PHE A 23 -56.61 24.15 -41.61
C PHE A 23 -57.00 25.63 -41.86
N CYS A 24 -57.94 26.20 -41.08
CA CYS A 24 -58.41 27.58 -41.27
C CYS A 24 -58.38 28.48 -40.02
N LEU A 25 -57.54 28.20 -39.04
CA LEU A 25 -57.24 29.15 -37.93
C LEU A 25 -55.76 29.53 -37.92
N SER A 26 -55.17 29.65 -39.12
CA SER A 26 -54.01 30.51 -39.37
C SER A 26 -54.50 31.79 -40.05
N LEU A 27 -54.05 32.94 -39.56
CA LEU A 27 -54.40 34.32 -39.95
C LEU A 27 -55.63 34.94 -39.27
N GLY A 28 -55.37 35.65 -38.19
CA GLY A 28 -56.22 36.75 -37.75
C GLY A 28 -56.33 36.89 -36.24
N PHE A 29 -55.28 37.41 -35.58
CA PHE A 29 -55.39 38.21 -34.34
C PHE A 29 -54.02 38.84 -34.05
N ILE A 30 -53.68 39.86 -34.84
CA ILE A 30 -52.72 40.88 -34.45
C ILE A 30 -53.56 42.06 -33.94
N PHE A 31 -53.11 42.66 -32.83
CA PHE A 31 -53.57 43.86 -32.14
C PHE A 31 -54.41 43.64 -30.87
N PHE A 32 -53.86 44.21 -29.78
CA PHE A 32 -54.47 44.61 -28.52
C PHE A 32 -54.48 43.62 -27.33
N ASN A 33 -53.33 43.49 -26.65
CA ASN A 33 -53.31 43.34 -25.19
C ASN A 33 -51.94 43.77 -24.58
N PRO A 34 -51.79 44.96 -23.96
CA PRO A 34 -50.60 45.33 -23.23
C PRO A 34 -50.80 44.99 -21.75
N ALA A 35 -50.69 43.71 -21.39
CA ALA A 35 -50.67 43.28 -19.99
C ALA A 35 -49.86 41.99 -19.85
N LEU A 36 -48.58 42.05 -20.20
CA LEU A 36 -47.59 41.07 -19.78
C LEU A 36 -46.28 41.79 -19.47
N ALA A 37 -46.30 42.50 -18.34
CA ALA A 37 -45.09 42.95 -17.69
C ALA A 37 -44.25 41.71 -17.30
N GLY A 38 -43.07 41.61 -17.91
CA GLY A 38 -41.90 40.88 -17.42
C GLY A 38 -42.11 39.62 -16.59
N ALA A 39 -42.30 38.49 -17.26
CA ALA A 39 -41.80 37.21 -16.75
C ALA A 39 -40.63 36.78 -17.64
N GLN A 40 -39.49 37.45 -17.50
CA GLN A 40 -38.23 36.87 -17.91
C GLN A 40 -37.96 35.72 -16.93
N THR A 41 -38.24 34.49 -17.37
CA THR A 41 -37.61 33.31 -16.77
C THR A 41 -36.12 33.44 -17.02
N SER A 42 -35.41 33.96 -16.02
CA SER A 42 -33.96 33.96 -15.98
C SER A 42 -33.49 32.51 -16.00
N GLU A 43 -33.12 32.00 -17.17
CA GLU A 43 -32.22 30.86 -17.25
C GLU A 43 -30.98 31.24 -16.44
N THR A 44 -30.82 30.59 -15.28
CA THR A 44 -29.60 30.72 -14.49
C THR A 44 -28.50 30.06 -15.31
N GLN A 45 -27.85 30.83 -16.18
CA GLN A 45 -26.57 30.46 -16.77
C GLN A 45 -25.67 30.11 -15.60
N LYS A 46 -25.44 28.81 -15.42
CA LYS A 46 -24.47 28.29 -14.47
C LYS A 46 -23.12 28.80 -14.96
N SER A 47 -22.71 29.96 -14.42
CA SER A 47 -21.45 30.59 -14.76
C SER A 47 -20.36 29.54 -14.60
N LYS A 48 -19.55 29.34 -15.64
CA LYS A 48 -18.38 28.48 -15.54
C LYS A 48 -17.60 28.96 -14.30
N PRO A 49 -17.28 28.09 -13.34
CA PRO A 49 -16.56 28.51 -12.14
C PRO A 49 -15.27 29.18 -12.60
N GLN A 50 -15.16 30.49 -12.36
CA GLN A 50 -13.95 31.23 -12.69
C GLN A 50 -12.85 30.74 -11.75
N LEU A 51 -11.81 30.15 -12.33
CA LEU A 51 -10.67 29.66 -11.60
C LEU A 51 -9.84 30.86 -11.14
N SER A 52 -9.90 31.20 -9.85
CA SER A 52 -9.11 32.30 -9.28
C SER A 52 -7.63 31.91 -9.17
N LEU A 53 -6.73 32.89 -9.25
CA LEU A 53 -5.29 32.67 -9.11
C LEU A 53 -4.96 32.00 -7.77
N GLU A 54 -5.59 32.42 -6.68
CA GLU A 54 -5.47 31.79 -5.36
C GLU A 54 -5.79 30.29 -5.41
N LYS A 55 -6.83 29.91 -6.14
CA LYS A 55 -7.28 28.51 -6.28
C LYS A 55 -6.34 27.68 -7.15
N ILE A 56 -5.65 28.30 -8.11
CA ILE A 56 -4.56 27.67 -8.89
C ILE A 56 -3.30 27.52 -8.03
N MET A 57 -2.96 28.55 -7.27
CA MET A 57 -1.77 28.60 -6.40
C MET A 57 -1.87 27.67 -5.18
N ALA A 58 -3.09 27.33 -4.74
CA ALA A 58 -3.33 26.40 -3.64
C ALA A 58 -2.77 24.97 -3.90
N GLY A 59 -2.44 24.62 -5.15
CA GLY A 59 -1.69 23.40 -5.47
C GLY A 59 -2.35 22.12 -4.94
N GLN A 60 -1.60 21.29 -4.22
CA GLN A 60 -2.10 20.01 -3.67
C GLN A 60 -3.24 20.18 -2.66
N GLU A 61 -3.44 21.35 -2.07
CA GLU A 61 -4.60 21.59 -1.21
C GLU A 61 -5.89 21.67 -2.03
N PHE A 62 -5.80 22.15 -3.28
CA PHE A 62 -6.93 22.30 -4.19
C PHE A 62 -7.39 21.00 -4.83
N TYR A 63 -6.46 20.14 -5.28
CA TYR A 63 -6.80 18.90 -5.99
C TYR A 63 -6.41 17.62 -5.24
N GLY A 64 -5.80 17.73 -4.06
CA GLY A 64 -5.37 16.59 -3.25
C GLY A 64 -4.11 15.91 -3.79
N ILE A 65 -3.84 14.69 -3.31
CA ILE A 65 -2.82 13.78 -3.85
C ILE A 65 -3.56 12.61 -4.47
N PRO A 66 -3.34 12.27 -5.75
CA PRO A 66 -4.06 11.19 -6.43
C PRO A 66 -3.82 9.82 -5.77
N PRO A 67 -4.66 8.81 -6.05
CA PRO A 67 -4.46 7.45 -5.59
C PRO A 67 -3.04 6.96 -5.87
N SER A 68 -2.38 6.43 -4.85
CA SER A 68 -0.98 6.02 -4.92
C SER A 68 -0.78 4.74 -4.13
N SER A 69 0.31 4.02 -4.47
CA SER A 69 0.63 2.70 -3.94
C SER A 69 -0.58 1.79 -4.04
N PRO A 70 -0.90 1.10 -5.14
CA PRO A 70 -1.97 0.09 -5.16
C PRO A 70 -1.46 -1.26 -4.64
N THR A 71 -2.27 -2.02 -3.88
CA THR A 71 -1.92 -3.41 -3.48
C THR A 71 -3.15 -4.27 -3.38
N TRP A 72 -3.00 -5.52 -3.81
CA TRP A 72 -4.00 -6.53 -3.62
C TRP A 72 -4.00 -7.02 -2.17
N ALA A 73 -5.19 -7.29 -1.65
CA ALA A 73 -5.39 -8.12 -0.48
C ALA A 73 -5.17 -9.59 -0.83
N VAL A 74 -4.94 -10.41 0.19
CA VAL A 74 -4.72 -11.86 0.05
C VAL A 74 -5.90 -12.59 -0.59
N ASP A 75 -7.11 -12.02 -0.53
CA ASP A 75 -8.29 -12.57 -1.20
C ASP A 75 -8.30 -12.42 -2.74
N GLY A 76 -7.38 -11.64 -3.31
CA GLY A 76 -7.31 -11.32 -4.74
C GLY A 76 -8.52 -10.55 -5.29
N LYS A 77 -9.39 -10.02 -4.43
CA LYS A 77 -10.66 -9.35 -4.77
C LYS A 77 -10.75 -7.92 -4.26
N THR A 78 -9.91 -7.57 -3.28
CA THR A 78 -9.86 -6.25 -2.68
C THR A 78 -8.54 -5.57 -3.06
N LEU A 79 -8.63 -4.35 -3.59
CA LEU A 79 -7.48 -3.50 -3.86
C LEU A 79 -7.46 -2.38 -2.82
N TYR A 80 -6.39 -2.29 -2.06
CA TYR A 80 -6.11 -1.12 -1.23
C TYR A 80 -5.39 -0.06 -2.06
N PHE A 81 -5.51 1.21 -1.67
CA PHE A 81 -4.66 2.34 -2.12
C PHE A 81 -4.67 3.48 -1.11
N GLN A 82 -3.67 4.36 -1.19
CA GLN A 82 -3.62 5.60 -0.41
C GLN A 82 -4.17 6.75 -1.24
N TRP A 83 -5.03 7.57 -0.65
CA TRP A 83 -5.61 8.73 -1.33
C TRP A 83 -5.80 9.88 -0.35
N LYS A 84 -5.39 11.09 -0.77
CA LYS A 84 -5.64 12.34 -0.04
C LYS A 84 -6.59 13.18 -0.89
N LYS A 85 -7.86 13.26 -0.51
CA LYS A 85 -8.84 14.09 -1.24
C LYS A 85 -8.55 15.58 -1.02
N PRO A 86 -9.04 16.47 -1.91
CA PRO A 86 -9.02 17.91 -1.70
C PRO A 86 -9.53 18.28 -0.29
N GLY A 87 -8.79 19.12 0.43
CA GLY A 87 -9.13 19.55 1.79
C GLY A 87 -8.84 18.56 2.93
N GLU A 88 -8.39 17.32 2.66
CA GLU A 88 -7.92 16.42 3.72
C GLU A 88 -6.52 16.83 4.21
N LYS A 89 -6.23 16.66 5.51
CA LYS A 89 -4.92 17.00 6.08
C LYS A 89 -3.83 15.98 5.72
N SER A 90 -4.18 14.69 5.74
CA SER A 90 -3.27 13.57 5.52
C SER A 90 -3.84 12.58 4.50
N SER A 91 -2.96 11.79 3.90
CA SER A 91 -3.35 10.66 3.05
C SER A 91 -3.97 9.55 3.90
N GLU A 92 -5.08 9.00 3.42
CA GLU A 92 -5.88 7.99 4.11
C GLU A 92 -5.90 6.68 3.31
N ILE A 93 -6.26 5.58 3.97
CA ILE A 93 -6.33 4.25 3.33
C ILE A 93 -7.74 4.05 2.79
N TYR A 94 -7.82 3.66 1.53
CA TYR A 94 -9.06 3.28 0.86
C TYR A 94 -8.98 1.84 0.38
N ALA A 95 -10.14 1.18 0.35
CA ALA A 95 -10.33 -0.15 -0.20
C ALA A 95 -11.39 -0.10 -1.30
N VAL A 96 -11.17 -0.85 -2.38
CA VAL A 96 -12.16 -1.07 -3.42
C VAL A 96 -12.27 -2.57 -3.69
N SER A 97 -13.50 -3.07 -3.85
CA SER A 97 -13.76 -4.47 -4.14
C SER A 97 -14.14 -4.64 -5.61
N LEU A 98 -13.74 -5.75 -6.24
CA LEU A 98 -14.19 -6.08 -7.59
C LEU A 98 -15.72 -6.18 -7.73
N LYS A 99 -16.43 -6.54 -6.65
CA LYS A 99 -17.90 -6.62 -6.64
C LYS A 99 -18.57 -5.25 -6.54
N ASN A 100 -17.93 -4.30 -5.86
CA ASN A 100 -18.42 -2.95 -5.65
C ASN A 100 -17.27 -1.98 -5.87
N PRO A 101 -17.12 -1.43 -7.09
CA PRO A 101 -15.97 -0.60 -7.49
C PRO A 101 -16.03 0.82 -6.90
N VAL A 102 -16.67 1.00 -5.74
CA VAL A 102 -16.75 2.26 -5.01
C VAL A 102 -15.68 2.25 -3.90
N PRO A 103 -14.71 3.18 -3.91
CA PRO A 103 -13.73 3.31 -2.84
C PRO A 103 -14.36 3.64 -1.49
N VAL A 104 -14.00 2.85 -0.47
CA VAL A 104 -14.41 3.08 0.92
C VAL A 104 -13.18 3.39 1.75
N LYS A 105 -13.24 4.45 2.56
CA LYS A 105 -12.19 4.80 3.52
C LYS A 105 -12.18 3.77 4.66
N ILE A 106 -11.01 3.23 4.98
CA ILE A 106 -10.83 2.23 6.04
C ILE A 106 -9.72 2.62 7.02
N ARG A 107 -9.72 2.01 8.20
CA ARG A 107 -8.66 2.16 9.22
C ARG A 107 -7.59 1.08 9.08
N ARG A 108 -6.42 1.30 9.66
CA ARG A 108 -5.30 0.34 9.61
C ARG A 108 -5.68 -1.02 10.20
N GLU A 109 -6.41 -1.01 11.30
CA GLU A 109 -6.78 -2.22 12.02
C GLU A 109 -7.69 -3.11 11.15
N GLN A 110 -8.57 -2.49 10.35
CA GLN A 110 -9.43 -3.19 9.39
C GLN A 110 -8.66 -3.83 8.23
N VAL A 111 -7.44 -3.37 7.95
CA VAL A 111 -6.60 -4.01 6.93
C VAL A 111 -6.16 -5.40 7.40
N LEU A 112 -6.06 -5.65 8.71
CA LEU A 112 -5.74 -6.97 9.24
C LEU A 112 -6.87 -7.99 9.04
N ASP A 113 -8.09 -7.55 8.73
CA ASP A 113 -9.19 -8.47 8.42
C ASP A 113 -9.00 -9.19 7.08
N ASN A 114 -8.25 -8.57 6.18
CA ASN A 114 -7.92 -9.05 4.85
C ASN A 114 -6.56 -8.46 4.44
N PRO A 115 -5.46 -8.94 5.03
CA PRO A 115 -4.16 -8.30 4.87
C PRO A 115 -3.72 -8.27 3.40
N PRO A 116 -2.99 -7.23 2.97
CA PRO A 116 -2.26 -7.21 1.72
C PRO A 116 -1.50 -8.50 1.48
N ASP A 117 -1.62 -9.03 0.26
CA ASP A 117 -0.88 -10.20 -0.21
C ASP A 117 0.64 -9.95 -0.25
N GLY A 118 1.07 -8.70 -0.02
CA GLY A 118 2.47 -8.32 0.02
C GLY A 118 3.13 -8.33 -1.36
N GLY A 119 2.32 -8.33 -2.43
CA GLY A 119 2.69 -8.21 -3.84
C GLY A 119 4.17 -8.39 -4.13
N GLN A 120 4.60 -9.63 -4.38
CA GLN A 120 5.66 -9.86 -5.36
C GLN A 120 5.09 -9.47 -6.74
N VAL A 121 5.15 -8.18 -7.08
CA VAL A 121 5.03 -7.76 -8.48
C VAL A 121 6.34 -7.09 -8.86
N GLY A 122 7.28 -7.94 -9.30
CA GLY A 122 8.63 -7.56 -9.70
C GLY A 122 9.68 -8.15 -8.76
N GLY A 123 10.16 -9.36 -9.08
CA GLY A 123 11.31 -9.97 -8.44
C GLY A 123 12.48 -9.01 -8.40
N GLY A 124 12.71 -8.43 -7.23
CA GLY A 124 13.74 -7.44 -7.02
C GLY A 124 14.10 -7.44 -5.56
N ARG A 125 15.39 -7.61 -5.28
CA ARG A 125 16.03 -7.60 -3.96
C ARG A 125 16.00 -6.21 -3.32
N PHE A 126 14.90 -5.49 -3.45
CA PHE A 126 14.69 -4.18 -2.87
C PHE A 126 13.96 -4.35 -1.54
N ARG A 127 14.77 -4.43 -0.49
CA ARG A 127 14.34 -4.24 0.89
C ARG A 127 13.31 -3.09 0.97
N GLY A 128 12.05 -3.43 1.21
CA GLY A 128 11.12 -2.64 2.01
C GLY A 128 10.93 -1.15 1.70
N ARG A 129 10.93 -0.70 0.43
CA ARG A 129 10.64 0.71 0.12
C ARG A 129 9.70 0.98 -1.07
N GLY A 130 9.01 -0.04 -1.59
CA GLY A 130 8.31 0.11 -2.88
C GLY A 130 6.87 -0.42 -3.03
N GLY A 131 6.36 -1.24 -2.12
CA GLY A 131 5.01 -1.81 -2.26
C GLY A 131 4.19 -1.46 -1.05
N PHE A 132 3.13 -0.65 -1.21
CA PHE A 132 2.08 -0.39 -0.21
C PHE A 132 2.54 -0.39 1.24
N GLY A 133 3.70 0.23 1.46
CA GLY A 133 4.42 -0.02 2.67
C GLY A 133 3.66 0.67 3.78
N PHE A 134 3.11 -0.12 4.70
CA PHE A 134 3.06 0.31 6.10
C PHE A 134 4.47 0.62 6.64
N GLY A 135 5.54 0.55 5.83
CA GLY A 135 6.87 1.08 6.08
C GLY A 135 6.91 2.58 6.42
N ARG A 136 5.92 3.40 6.02
CA ARG A 136 5.78 4.77 6.57
C ARG A 136 5.20 4.80 7.99
N PHE A 137 4.62 3.68 8.43
CA PHE A 137 4.03 3.45 9.75
C PHE A 137 4.85 2.47 10.59
N GLY A 138 6.10 2.20 10.20
CA GLY A 138 7.03 1.38 10.98
C GLY A 138 6.66 -0.10 11.10
N SER A 139 5.72 -0.62 10.28
CA SER A 139 5.32 -2.02 10.31
C SER A 139 5.96 -2.81 9.17
N GLN A 140 6.71 -3.87 9.48
CA GLN A 140 7.32 -4.79 8.50
C GLN A 140 6.53 -6.08 8.46
N TRP A 141 6.22 -6.56 7.26
CA TRP A 141 5.33 -7.68 7.03
C TRP A 141 6.07 -8.78 6.28
N SER A 142 5.92 -10.03 6.69
CA SER A 142 6.53 -11.19 6.04
C SER A 142 5.57 -12.37 6.04
N TRP A 143 5.17 -12.81 4.85
CA TRP A 143 4.31 -13.98 4.66
C TRP A 143 5.12 -15.28 4.74
N ASP A 144 4.47 -16.35 5.21
CA ASP A 144 4.92 -17.72 4.97
C ASP A 144 4.70 -18.09 3.49
N LYS A 145 5.32 -19.19 3.02
CA LYS A 145 5.29 -19.59 1.60
C LYS A 145 3.87 -19.83 1.08
N ASN A 146 2.97 -20.28 1.95
CA ASN A 146 1.59 -20.59 1.59
C ASN A 146 0.62 -19.42 1.81
N HIS A 147 1.12 -18.26 2.24
CA HIS A 147 0.32 -17.06 2.53
C HIS A 147 -0.84 -17.34 3.53
N GLN A 148 -0.60 -18.23 4.50
CA GLN A 148 -1.52 -18.59 5.58
C GLN A 148 -1.17 -17.89 6.89
N ARG A 149 0.11 -17.54 7.05
CA ARG A 149 0.65 -16.90 8.26
C ARG A 149 1.44 -15.66 7.87
N LEU A 150 1.19 -14.58 8.60
CA LEU A 150 1.83 -13.29 8.40
C LEU A 150 2.56 -12.88 9.66
N LEU A 151 3.86 -12.63 9.55
CA LEU A 151 4.62 -11.95 10.59
C LEU A 151 4.45 -10.44 10.44
N ILE A 152 4.17 -9.78 11.55
CA ILE A 152 4.01 -8.33 11.64
C ILE A 152 5.01 -7.84 12.68
N THR A 153 6.02 -7.09 12.25
CA THR A 153 6.92 -6.37 13.16
C THR A 153 6.42 -4.96 13.31
N GLN A 154 5.94 -4.59 14.49
CA GLN A 154 5.44 -3.25 14.78
C GLN A 154 6.02 -2.76 16.11
N ASN A 155 6.57 -1.54 16.12
CA ASN A 155 7.18 -0.93 17.31
C ASN A 155 8.31 -1.76 17.96
N GLY A 156 8.97 -2.64 17.19
CA GLY A 156 10.01 -3.53 17.71
C GLY A 156 9.48 -4.82 18.32
N GLU A 157 8.16 -5.03 18.34
CA GLU A 157 7.54 -6.29 18.70
C GLU A 157 7.22 -7.12 17.45
N ILE A 158 7.16 -8.44 17.60
CA ILE A 158 6.85 -9.37 16.51
C ILE A 158 5.57 -10.12 16.85
N PHE A 159 4.59 -10.02 15.96
CA PHE A 159 3.32 -10.71 16.01
C PHE A 159 3.21 -11.71 14.86
N LEU A 160 2.50 -12.80 15.12
CA LEU A 160 2.08 -13.81 14.16
C LEU A 160 0.57 -13.70 13.97
N TYR A 161 0.16 -13.32 12.78
CA TYR A 161 -1.23 -13.35 12.35
C TYR A 161 -1.50 -14.62 11.55
N ARG A 162 -2.53 -15.36 11.95
CA ARG A 162 -2.99 -16.55 11.23
C ARG A 162 -4.28 -16.23 10.48
N LEU A 163 -4.30 -16.50 9.18
CA LEU A 163 -5.41 -16.12 8.32
C LEU A 163 -6.66 -16.99 8.53
N ALA A 164 -6.46 -18.27 8.87
CA ALA A 164 -7.54 -19.25 9.02
C ALA A 164 -8.53 -18.88 10.14
N ASP A 165 -8.02 -18.45 11.29
CA ASP A 165 -8.80 -18.08 12.48
C ASP A 165 -8.76 -16.56 12.76
N LYS A 166 -8.10 -15.78 11.91
CA LYS A 166 -7.81 -14.34 12.09
C LYS A 166 -7.17 -14.02 13.44
N LYS A 167 -6.45 -14.98 14.03
CA LYS A 167 -5.87 -14.84 15.37
C LYS A 167 -4.50 -14.18 15.30
N ILE A 168 -4.30 -13.19 16.15
CA ILE A 168 -3.00 -12.55 16.39
C ILE A 168 -2.38 -13.18 17.64
N GLN A 169 -1.15 -13.65 17.52
CA GLN A 169 -0.33 -14.14 18.62
C GLN A 169 0.95 -13.30 18.69
N GLN A 170 1.26 -12.75 19.85
CA GLN A 170 2.56 -12.10 20.06
C GLN A 170 3.63 -13.19 20.19
N LEU A 171 4.71 -13.06 19.42
CA LEU A 171 5.85 -13.99 19.45
C LEU A 171 7.01 -13.43 20.25
N VAL A 172 7.32 -12.15 20.05
CA VAL A 172 8.41 -11.47 20.75
C VAL A 172 7.87 -10.17 21.32
N ALA A 173 7.88 -10.08 22.64
CA ALA A 173 7.64 -8.87 23.40
C ALA A 173 8.98 -8.29 23.84
N GLY A 174 9.16 -6.97 23.77
CA GLY A 174 10.36 -6.35 24.31
C GLY A 174 10.52 -4.89 23.95
N THR A 175 11.33 -4.20 24.76
CA THR A 175 11.76 -2.81 24.52
C THR A 175 12.78 -2.71 23.38
N GLU A 176 13.41 -3.83 23.05
CA GLU A 176 14.45 -3.91 22.04
C GLU A 176 13.85 -3.81 20.65
N ARG A 177 14.41 -2.92 19.83
CA ARG A 177 13.95 -2.77 18.46
C ARG A 177 14.30 -4.02 17.66
N THR A 178 13.29 -4.83 17.34
CA THR A 178 13.42 -5.91 16.38
C THR A 178 13.17 -5.44 14.95
N SER A 179 13.79 -6.10 13.98
CA SER A 179 13.55 -5.85 12.55
C SER A 179 13.87 -7.07 11.69
N GLY A 180 13.34 -7.07 10.46
CA GLY A 180 13.66 -8.09 9.46
C GLY A 180 13.19 -9.48 9.85
N ALA A 181 12.10 -9.58 10.62
CA ALA A 181 11.51 -10.85 11.00
C ALA A 181 11.00 -11.57 9.75
N SER A 182 11.36 -12.85 9.61
CA SER A 182 10.91 -13.70 8.51
C SER A 182 10.92 -15.16 8.95
N PHE A 183 10.09 -15.97 8.30
CA PHE A 183 10.09 -17.42 8.51
C PHE A 183 11.40 -18.05 8.02
N THR A 184 11.85 -19.08 8.74
CA THR A 184 12.89 -19.98 8.25
C THR A 184 12.44 -20.72 7.00
N PHE A 185 13.38 -21.28 6.24
CA PHE A 185 13.05 -21.99 5.00
C PHE A 185 12.10 -23.18 5.22
N ASP A 186 12.22 -23.87 6.35
CA ASP A 186 11.33 -24.98 6.75
C ASP A 186 10.05 -24.50 7.47
N GLU A 187 9.89 -23.19 7.67
CA GLU A 187 8.77 -22.52 8.34
C GLU A 187 8.45 -22.97 9.77
N LYS A 188 9.42 -23.64 10.42
CA LYS A 188 9.32 -24.09 11.81
C LYS A 188 9.83 -23.05 12.80
N GLY A 189 10.52 -22.02 12.32
CA GLY A 189 11.04 -20.93 13.13
C GLY A 189 10.89 -19.58 12.46
N VAL A 190 11.22 -18.55 13.23
CA VAL A 190 11.27 -17.15 12.80
C VAL A 190 12.65 -16.63 13.14
N TYR A 191 13.37 -16.10 12.16
CA TYR A 191 14.60 -15.37 12.42
C TYR A 191 14.33 -13.87 12.38
N PHE A 192 15.05 -13.11 13.20
CA PHE A 192 14.95 -11.65 13.25
C PHE A 192 16.25 -11.03 13.76
N LEU A 193 16.40 -9.73 13.51
CA LEU A 193 17.53 -8.94 14.00
C LEU A 193 17.11 -8.14 15.23
N ALA A 194 17.92 -8.19 16.27
CA ALA A 194 17.81 -7.35 17.46
C ALA A 194 19.22 -7.03 17.98
N LYS A 195 19.48 -5.82 18.48
CA LYS A 195 20.82 -5.42 18.98
C LYS A 195 21.97 -5.78 18.03
N GLU A 196 21.80 -5.59 16.73
CA GLU A 196 22.81 -5.92 15.71
C GLU A 196 23.20 -7.41 15.65
N ASN A 197 22.37 -8.28 16.22
CA ASN A 197 22.57 -9.71 16.28
C ASN A 197 21.39 -10.46 15.68
N LEU A 198 21.67 -11.65 15.18
CA LEU A 198 20.68 -12.55 14.61
C LEU A 198 20.14 -13.48 15.69
N TYR A 199 18.82 -13.56 15.77
CA TYR A 199 18.09 -14.45 16.67
C TYR A 199 17.21 -15.40 15.85
N LEU A 200 17.01 -16.59 16.39
CA LEU A 200 16.11 -17.62 15.90
C LEU A 200 15.12 -17.99 17.00
N LEU A 201 13.84 -17.83 16.72
CA LEU A 201 12.74 -18.27 17.57
C LEU A 201 12.12 -19.53 16.96
N SER A 202 12.04 -20.61 17.74
CA SER A 202 11.31 -21.81 17.37
C SER A 202 9.80 -21.61 17.58
N LEU A 203 8.98 -21.95 16.59
CA LEU A 203 7.51 -21.86 16.68
C LEU A 203 6.88 -23.08 17.37
N ALA A 204 7.65 -24.16 17.56
CA ALA A 204 7.14 -25.39 18.16
C ALA A 204 7.04 -25.29 19.69
N ASP A 205 8.05 -24.72 20.33
CA ASP A 205 8.23 -24.65 21.78
C ASP A 205 8.47 -23.22 22.30
N GLY A 206 8.63 -22.24 21.42
CA GLY A 206 8.91 -20.85 21.78
C GLY A 206 10.37 -20.59 22.18
N THR A 207 11.28 -21.54 21.96
CA THR A 207 12.69 -21.39 22.34
C THR A 207 13.37 -20.31 21.51
N LEU A 208 14.03 -19.37 22.18
CA LEU A 208 14.81 -18.30 21.56
C LEU A 208 16.32 -18.63 21.61
N LYS A 209 16.97 -18.64 20.45
CA LYS A 209 18.41 -18.87 20.29
C LYS A 209 19.08 -17.68 19.61
N GLN A 210 20.10 -17.12 20.24
CA GLN A 210 20.97 -16.14 19.61
C GLN A 210 22.00 -16.86 18.71
N LEU A 211 22.11 -16.47 17.45
CA LEU A 211 23.00 -17.10 16.46
C LEU A 211 24.33 -16.35 16.28
N THR A 212 24.36 -15.05 16.60
CA THR A 212 25.58 -14.23 16.50
C THR A 212 25.77 -13.39 17.77
N SER A 213 27.02 -13.06 18.10
CA SER A 213 27.35 -12.22 19.27
C SER A 213 28.35 -11.13 18.90
N PHE A 214 27.88 -10.11 18.19
CA PHE A 214 28.63 -8.89 17.90
C PHE A 214 28.43 -7.86 19.01
N THR A 215 29.52 -7.27 19.47
CA THR A 215 29.54 -6.16 20.43
C THR A 215 30.31 -4.98 19.85
N ARG A 216 29.92 -3.77 20.26
CA ARG A 216 30.66 -2.53 19.93
C ARG A 216 31.64 -2.13 21.03
N GLU A 217 31.84 -3.00 22.00
CA GLU A 217 32.78 -2.76 23.09
C GLU A 217 34.19 -2.68 22.51
N LYS A 218 34.94 -1.67 22.95
CA LYS A 218 36.34 -1.55 22.56
C LYS A 218 37.07 -2.81 23.02
N PRO A 219 37.83 -3.49 22.15
CA PRO A 219 38.65 -4.61 22.58
C PRO A 219 39.49 -4.17 23.78
N PRO A 220 39.72 -5.05 24.77
CA PRO A 220 40.61 -4.72 25.87
C PRO A 220 41.93 -4.21 25.29
N ALA A 221 42.49 -3.16 25.91
CA ALA A 221 43.76 -2.63 25.47
C ALA A 221 44.75 -3.80 25.33
N PRO A 222 45.49 -3.89 24.20
CA PRO A 222 46.45 -4.95 24.02
C PRO A 222 47.36 -4.96 25.25
N ARG A 223 47.56 -6.14 25.84
CA ARG A 223 48.47 -6.29 26.97
C ARG A 223 49.84 -5.80 26.52
N THR A 224 50.53 -5.07 27.39
CA THR A 224 51.94 -4.75 27.16
C THR A 224 52.70 -6.07 27.01
N PRO A 225 53.36 -6.33 25.87
CA PRO A 225 54.09 -7.58 25.66
C PRO A 225 55.09 -7.79 26.78
N GLY A 226 55.09 -8.99 27.36
CA GLY A 226 56.14 -9.39 28.30
C GLY A 226 57.50 -9.45 27.60
N GLU A 227 58.58 -9.58 28.37
CA GLU A 227 59.93 -9.72 27.80
C GLU A 227 60.02 -10.93 26.86
N VAL A 228 59.32 -12.01 27.19
CA VAL A 228 59.25 -13.23 26.40
C VAL A 228 58.52 -13.00 25.07
N GLU A 229 57.35 -12.36 25.07
CA GLU A 229 56.67 -12.01 23.82
C GLU A 229 57.50 -11.07 22.94
N LYS A 230 58.18 -10.08 23.52
CA LYS A 230 59.08 -9.19 22.75
C LYS A 230 60.20 -9.99 22.08
N TRP A 231 60.83 -10.90 22.83
CA TRP A 231 61.85 -11.78 22.30
C TRP A 231 61.31 -12.64 21.14
N TYR A 232 60.14 -13.24 21.30
CA TYR A 232 59.50 -14.03 20.23
C TYR A 232 59.21 -13.19 18.98
N GLU A 233 58.69 -11.97 19.14
CA GLU A 233 58.43 -11.07 18.02
C GLU A 233 59.71 -10.65 17.30
N ASP A 234 60.78 -10.36 18.04
CA ASP A 234 62.10 -10.06 17.47
C ASP A 234 62.65 -11.26 16.69
N GLN A 235 62.55 -12.47 17.26
CA GLN A 235 62.95 -13.70 16.58
C GLN A 235 62.13 -13.93 15.31
N GLN A 236 60.80 -13.75 15.36
CA GLN A 236 59.95 -13.87 14.17
C GLN A 236 60.36 -12.87 13.09
N ARG A 237 60.63 -11.61 13.45
CA ARG A 237 61.07 -10.58 12.49
C ARG A 237 62.39 -10.93 11.81
N GLU A 238 63.37 -11.40 12.57
CA GLU A 238 64.66 -11.84 12.00
C GLU A 238 64.49 -13.07 11.10
N LEU A 239 63.69 -14.05 11.52
CA LEU A 239 63.42 -15.22 10.69
C LEU A 239 62.72 -14.86 9.38
N PHE A 240 61.77 -13.91 9.41
CA PHE A 240 61.13 -13.41 8.20
C PHE A 240 62.14 -12.74 7.27
N LYS A 241 63.02 -11.88 7.79
CA LYS A 241 64.09 -11.26 6.97
C LYS A 241 64.95 -12.32 6.28
N GLU A 242 65.28 -13.40 6.99
CA GLU A 242 66.07 -14.49 6.43
C GLU A 242 65.32 -15.26 5.35
N VAL A 243 64.06 -15.63 5.59
CA VAL A 243 63.22 -16.33 4.62
C VAL A 243 63.00 -15.48 3.37
N PHE A 244 62.77 -14.17 3.53
CA PHE A 244 62.65 -13.27 2.39
C PHE A 244 64.00 -13.07 1.67
N ARG A 245 65.12 -12.97 2.39
CA ARG A 245 66.46 -12.90 1.79
C ARG A 245 66.77 -14.14 0.95
N VAL A 246 66.61 -15.33 1.53
CA VAL A 246 66.86 -16.61 0.85
C VAL A 246 65.90 -16.81 -0.34
N GLY A 247 64.64 -16.39 -0.21
CA GLY A 247 63.66 -16.45 -1.30
C GLY A 247 63.95 -15.52 -2.47
N PHE A 248 64.57 -14.36 -2.24
CA PHE A 248 64.95 -13.42 -3.29
C PHE A 248 66.35 -13.69 -3.88
N GLU A 249 67.32 -14.12 -3.07
CA GLU A 249 68.67 -14.46 -3.53
C GLU A 249 68.74 -15.84 -4.22
N GLY A 250 67.92 -16.81 -3.78
CA GLY A 250 67.82 -18.12 -4.44
C GLY A 250 67.18 -18.09 -5.82
N GLY A 251 66.37 -17.06 -6.13
CA GLY A 251 65.76 -16.85 -7.44
C GLY A 251 66.72 -16.27 -8.50
N GLU A 252 67.75 -15.52 -8.08
CA GLU A 252 68.76 -15.00 -9.02
C GLU A 252 69.77 -16.07 -9.45
N GLN A 253 70.13 -17.01 -8.58
CA GLN A 253 71.02 -18.12 -8.94
C GLN A 253 70.38 -19.12 -9.92
N LEU A 254 69.05 -19.25 -9.94
CA LEU A 254 68.31 -20.12 -10.88
C LEU A 254 68.03 -19.48 -12.25
N ARG A 255 68.31 -18.18 -12.45
CA ARG A 255 68.14 -17.49 -13.76
C ARG A 255 69.43 -17.32 -14.57
N ARG A 256 70.59 -17.70 -14.02
CA ARG A 256 71.87 -17.76 -14.72
C ARG A 256 72.43 -19.18 -14.67
N GLY A 257 71.78 -20.08 -15.40
CA GLY A 257 72.22 -21.47 -15.61
C GLY A 257 71.56 -22.00 -16.87
#